data_AF-A0A4R9KB57-F1
#
_entry.id   AF-A0A4R9KB57-F1
#
_cell.length_a   1.000
_cell.length_b   1.000
_cell.length_c   1.000
_cell.angle_alpha   90.00
_cell.angle_beta   90.00
_cell.angle_gamma   90.00
#
_symmetry.space_group_name_H-M   'P 1'
#
loop_
_entity.id
_entity.type
_entity.pdbx_description
1 polymer ?
#
loop_
_entity_poly.entity_id
_entity_poly.type
_entity_poly.pdbx_seq_one_letter_code
_entity_poly.pdbx_strand_id
1 'polypeptide(L)'
;MNLKDLRADKFVAWGFFLITIYLSFFLTLTHYAGEGFLLSLLVVHLGIFLAFRRVLDKLNYSILAFSHVTICYWIGKNALEILSTIDGWKQGF
;
A
#
# COMPACT_ATOMS: atom_id res chain seq x y z
N MET A 1 28.33 7.42 -7.42
CA MET A 1 27.08 7.73 -6.69
C MET A 1 27.44 7.77 -5.21
N ASN A 2 27.19 8.88 -4.51
CA ASN A 2 27.64 9.05 -3.14
C ASN A 2 26.82 8.13 -2.22
N LEU A 3 27.44 7.59 -1.16
CA LEU A 3 26.77 6.67 -0.23
C LEU A 3 25.62 7.37 0.52
N LYS A 4 25.71 8.69 0.66
CA LYS A 4 24.65 9.56 1.19
C LYS A 4 23.44 9.61 0.26
N ASP A 5 23.64 9.70 -1.06
CA ASP A 5 22.58 9.75 -2.06
C ASP A 5 21.80 8.43 -2.09
N LEU A 6 22.50 7.29 -2.05
CA LEU A 6 21.87 5.96 -1.97
C LEU A 6 20.99 5.78 -0.72
N ARG A 7 21.41 6.36 0.41
CA ARG A 7 20.63 6.33 1.66
C ARG A 7 19.40 7.22 1.56
N ALA A 8 19.53 8.41 0.98
CA ALA A 8 18.41 9.31 0.74
C ALA A 8 17.39 8.69 -0.23
N ASP A 9 17.85 8.13 -1.35
CA ASP A 9 16.99 7.44 -2.32
C ASP A 9 16.22 6.28 -1.68
N LYS A 10 16.90 5.49 -0.84
CA LYS A 10 16.25 4.41 -0.08
C LYS A 10 15.19 4.97 0.88
N PHE A 11 15.47 6.05 1.60
CA PHE A 11 14.51 6.69 2.49
C PHE A 11 13.28 7.21 1.74
N VAL A 12 13.50 7.89 0.61
CA VAL A 12 12.43 8.40 -0.26
C VAL A 12 11.58 7.26 -0.81
N ALA A 13 12.20 6.16 -1.26
CA ALA A 13 11.49 4.99 -1.75
C ALA A 13 10.54 4.38 -0.69
N TRP A 14 11.03 4.22 0.54
CA TRP A 14 10.21 3.76 1.66
C TRP A 14 9.12 4.77 2.04
N GLY A 15 9.39 6.07 1.94
CA GLY A 15 8.39 7.12 2.11
C GLY A 15 7.24 7.00 1.12
N PHE A 16 7.54 6.85 -0.17
CA PHE A 16 6.51 6.62 -1.20
C PHE A 16 5.71 5.34 -0.94
N PHE A 17 6.38 4.26 -0.54
CA PHE A 17 5.70 3.01 -0.19
C PHE A 17 4.74 3.18 1.00
N LEU A 18 5.15 3.86 2.07
CA LEU A 18 4.30 4.12 3.24
C LEU A 18 3.11 5.02 2.91
N ILE A 19 3.32 6.08 2.13
CA ILE A 19 2.23 6.95 1.67
C ILE A 19 1.24 6.16 0.81
N THR A 20 1.76 5.27 -0.06
CA THR A 20 0.92 4.41 -0.90
C THR A 20 0.08 3.46 -0.04
N ILE A 21 0.64 2.88 1.03
CA ILE A 21 -0.12 2.10 2.03
C ILE A 21 -1.20 2.95 2.68
N TYR A 22 -0.86 4.14 3.17
CA TYR A 22 -1.85 4.95 3.86
C TYR A 22 -3.04 5.30 2.97
N LEU A 23 -2.76 5.81 1.76
CA LEU A 23 -3.79 6.22 0.81
C LEU A 23 -4.61 5.03 0.32
N SER A 24 -3.98 3.88 0.07
CA SER A 24 -4.70 2.72 -0.43
C SER A 24 -5.69 2.17 0.58
N PHE A 25 -5.31 2.06 1.86
CA PHE A 25 -6.22 1.60 2.91
C PHE A 25 -7.38 2.58 3.10
N PHE A 26 -7.09 3.89 3.10
CA PHE A 26 -8.13 4.92 3.14
C PHE A 26 -9.13 4.75 1.99
N LEU A 27 -8.64 4.70 0.75
CA LEU A 27 -9.48 4.53 -0.43
C LEU A 27 -10.24 3.20 -0.44
N THR A 28 -9.60 2.11 0.03
CA THR A 28 -10.21 0.79 0.15
C THR A 28 -11.43 0.82 1.07
N LEU A 29 -11.32 1.49 2.21
CA LEU A 29 -12.40 1.59 3.19
C LEU A 29 -13.48 2.60 2.76
N THR A 30 -13.11 3.69 2.10
CA THR A 30 -14.06 4.74 1.71
C THR A 30 -14.82 4.44 0.42
N HIS A 31 -14.18 3.78 -0.55
CA HIS A 31 -14.73 3.60 -1.90
C HIS A 31 -14.97 2.14 -2.30
N TYR A 32 -14.70 1.19 -1.41
CA TYR A 32 -14.65 -0.26 -1.67
C TYR A 32 -13.57 -0.60 -2.71
N ALA A 33 -12.82 -1.69 -2.50
CA ALA A 33 -11.75 -2.06 -3.43
C ALA A 33 -12.34 -2.57 -4.76
N GLY A 34 -12.60 -1.65 -5.70
CA GLY A 34 -12.94 -1.98 -7.08
C GLY A 34 -11.72 -2.52 -7.84
N GLU A 35 -11.97 -3.28 -8.90
CA GLU A 35 -10.91 -3.87 -9.75
C GLU A 35 -9.96 -2.80 -10.32
N GLY A 36 -10.51 -1.65 -10.74
CA GLY A 36 -9.71 -0.51 -11.22
C GLY A 36 -8.78 0.08 -10.17
N PHE A 37 -9.18 0.06 -8.89
CA PHE A 37 -8.34 0.51 -7.79
C PHE A 37 -7.18 -0.47 -7.55
N LEU A 38 -7.44 -1.78 -7.55
CA LEU A 38 -6.38 -2.80 -7.43
C LEU A 38 -5.37 -2.73 -8.58
N LEU A 39 -5.87 -2.51 -9.80
CA LEU A 39 -5.01 -2.32 -10.96
C LEU A 39 -4.14 -1.06 -10.81
N SER A 40 -4.72 0.06 -10.35
CA SER A 40 -3.98 1.29 -10.09
C SER A 40 -2.89 1.09 -9.03
N LEU A 41 -3.18 0.32 -7.98
CA LEU A 41 -2.22 -0.05 -6.93
C LEU A 41 -1.03 -0.83 -7.50
N LEU A 42 -1.27 -1.80 -8.38
CA LEU A 42 -0.21 -2.54 -9.06
C LEU A 42 0.67 -1.62 -9.91
N VAL A 43 0.05 -0.69 -10.66
CA VAL A 43 0.77 0.30 -11.47
C VAL A 43 1.62 1.23 -10.59
N VAL A 44 1.10 1.68 -9.46
CA VAL A 44 1.84 2.53 -8.51
C VAL A 44 3.05 1.79 -7.93
N HIS A 45 2.89 0.55 -7.46
CA HIS A 45 4.01 -0.26 -6.97
C HIS A 45 5.04 -0.54 -8.06
N LEU A 46 4.61 -0.77 -9.30
CA LEU A 46 5.51 -0.92 -10.43
C LEU A 46 6.30 0.38 -10.70
N GLY A 47 5.64 1.53 -10.63
CA GLY A 47 6.26 2.84 -10.77
C GLY A 47 7.33 3.11 -9.71
N ILE A 48 7.02 2.84 -8.44
CA ILE A 48 7.97 2.95 -7.32
C ILE A 48 9.15 1.99 -7.53
N PHE A 49 8.88 0.74 -7.91
CA PHE A 49 9.93 -0.23 -8.18
C PHE A 49 10.86 0.24 -9.30
N LEU A 50 10.32 0.69 -10.44
CA LEU A 50 11.12 1.14 -11.57
C LEU A 50 11.95 2.38 -11.24
N ALA A 51 11.38 3.33 -10.49
CA ALA A 51 12.06 4.55 -10.05
C ALA A 51 13.24 4.24 -9.10
N PHE A 52 13.06 3.28 -8.18
CA PHE A 52 14.03 2.98 -7.12
C PHE A 52 14.70 1.60 -7.26
N ARG A 53 14.66 0.99 -8.45
CA ARG A 53 15.17 -0.38 -8.72
C ARG A 53 16.65 -0.60 -8.37
N ARG A 54 17.42 0.48 -8.24
CA ARG A 54 18.85 0.44 -7.90
C ARG A 54 19.10 0.31 -6.39
N VAL A 55 18.14 0.71 -5.56
CA VAL A 55 18.27 0.75 -4.08
C VAL A 55 17.30 -0.19 -3.37
N LEU A 56 16.21 -0.60 -4.02
CA LEU A 56 15.26 -1.57 -3.49
C LEU A 56 15.70 -3.00 -3.76
N ASP A 57 15.56 -3.85 -2.74
CA ASP A 57 15.66 -5.29 -2.91
C ASP A 57 14.41 -5.82 -3.62
N LYS A 58 14.61 -6.52 -4.75
CA LYS A 58 13.52 -6.94 -5.63
C LYS A 58 12.57 -7.91 -4.96
N LEU A 59 13.11 -8.86 -4.19
CA LEU A 59 12.33 -9.91 -3.54
C LEU A 59 11.49 -9.33 -2.41
N ASN A 60 12.13 -8.60 -1.51
CA ASN A 60 11.47 -7.97 -0.36
C ASN A 60 10.40 -6.97 -0.82
N TYR A 61 10.71 -6.14 -1.81
CA TYR A 61 9.73 -5.17 -2.33
C TYR A 61 8.55 -5.86 -3.01
N SER A 62 8.79 -6.89 -3.82
CA SER A 62 7.71 -7.61 -4.51
C SER A 62 6.79 -8.32 -3.52
N ILE A 63 7.35 -8.96 -2.48
CA ILE A 63 6.57 -9.60 -1.41
C ILE A 63 5.73 -8.54 -0.69
N LEU A 64 6.31 -7.40 -0.32
CA LEU A 64 5.59 -6.32 0.36
C LEU A 64 4.47 -5.72 -0.49
N ALA A 65 4.74 -5.43 -1.77
CA ALA A 65 3.75 -4.91 -2.70
C ALA A 65 2.61 -5.92 -2.92
N PHE A 66 2.93 -7.20 -3.12
CA PHE A 66 1.93 -8.25 -3.31
C PHE A 66 1.07 -8.47 -2.06
N SER A 67 1.69 -8.55 -0.88
CA SER A 67 0.98 -8.63 0.39
C SER A 67 0.07 -7.43 0.59
N HIS A 68 0.55 -6.22 0.28
CA HIS A 68 -0.23 -5.01 0.39
C HIS A 68 -1.47 -5.01 -0.53
N VAL A 69 -1.32 -5.40 -1.80
CA VAL A 69 -2.45 -5.51 -2.74
C VAL A 69 -3.45 -6.58 -2.28
N THR A 70 -2.95 -7.73 -1.81
CA THR A 70 -3.80 -8.82 -1.30
C THR A 70 -4.58 -8.39 -0.06
N ILE A 71 -3.95 -7.66 0.85
CA ILE A 71 -4.61 -7.10 2.03
C ILE A 71 -5.67 -6.07 1.62
N CYS A 72 -5.37 -5.16 0.69
CA CYS A 72 -6.36 -4.20 0.20
C CYS A 72 -7.58 -4.89 -0.43
N TYR A 73 -7.35 -5.95 -1.21
CA TYR A 73 -8.42 -6.76 -1.77
C TYR A 73 -9.28 -7.41 -0.68
N TRP A 74 -8.64 -8.05 0.30
CA TRP A 74 -9.36 -8.71 1.40
C TRP A 74 -10.15 -7.71 2.25
N ILE A 75 -9.54 -6.58 2.61
CA ILE A 75 -10.22 -5.52 3.38
C ILE A 75 -11.36 -4.94 2.56
N GLY A 76 -11.15 -4.61 1.29
CA GLY A 76 -12.18 -4.03 0.45
C GLY A 76 -13.38 -4.97 0.26
N LYS A 77 -13.14 -6.27 0.14
CA LYS A 77 -14.20 -7.28 0.07
C LYS A 77 -15.00 -7.37 1.38
N ASN A 78 -14.34 -7.19 2.52
CA ASN A 78 -14.96 -7.27 3.85
C ASN A 78 -15.23 -5.90 4.48
N ALA A 79 -15.19 -4.81 3.70
CA ALA A 79 -15.16 -3.45 4.23
C ALA A 79 -16.42 -3.13 5.05
N LEU A 80 -17.60 -3.60 4.61
CA LEU A 80 -18.86 -3.44 5.34
C LEU A 80 -18.82 -4.12 6.72
N GLU A 81 -18.33 -5.36 6.79
CA GLU A 81 -18.25 -6.12 8.04
C GLU A 81 -17.25 -5.47 9.01
N ILE A 82 -16.09 -5.05 8.49
CA ILE A 82 -15.05 -4.35 9.25
C ILE A 82 -15.60 -3.02 9.79
N LEU A 83 -16.20 -2.19 8.94
CA LEU A 83 -16.80 -0.91 9.35
C LEU A 83 -17.93 -1.12 10.37
N SER A 84 -18.80 -2.12 10.16
CA SER A 84 -19.88 -2.43 11.10
C SER A 84 -19.36 -2.88 12.47
N THR A 85 -18.25 -3.63 12.51
CA THR A 85 -17.61 -4.05 13.75
C THR A 85 -16.97 -2.87 14.47
N ILE A 86 -16.30 -1.97 13.73
CA ILE A 86 -15.72 -0.74 14.29
C ILE A 86 -16.82 0.17 14.84
N ASP A 87 -17.90 0.36 14.11
CA ASP A 87 -19.05 1.16 14.55
C ASP A 87 -19.72 0.54 15.78
N GLY A 88 -19.89 -0.78 15.81
CA GLY A 88 -20.39 -1.50 16.99
C GLY A 88 -19.48 -1.34 18.21
N TRP A 89 -18.16 -1.35 18.00
CA TRP A 89 -17.19 -1.11 19.07
C TRP A 89 -17.25 0.33 19.59
N LYS A 90 -17.43 1.30 18.69
CA LYS A 90 -17.60 2.72 19.03
C LYS A 90 -18.89 3.02 19.79
N GLN A 91 -19.96 2.27 19.53
CA GLN A 91 -21.26 2.44 20.20
C GLN A 91 -21.36 1.69 21.54
N GLY A 92 -20.52 0.67 21.76
CA GLY A 92 -20.50 -0.15 22.99
C GLY A 92 -19.59 0.37 24.11
N PHE A 93 -18.78 1.40 23.84
CA PHE A 93 -17.98 2.17 24.80
C PHE A 93 -18.55 3.59 24.95
#